data_AF-A0A1M5WYF5-F1
#
_entry.id   AF-A0A1M5WYF5-F1
#
_cell.length_a   1.000
_cell.length_b   1.000
_cell.length_c   1.000
_cell.angle_alpha   90.00
_cell.angle_beta   90.00
_cell.angle_gamma   90.00
#
_symmetry.space_group_name_H-M   'P 1'
#
loop_
_entity.id
_entity.type
_entity.pdbx_description
1 polymer ?
#
loop_
_entity_poly.entity_id
_entity_poly.type
_entity_poly.pdbx_seq_one_letter_code
_entity_poly.pdbx_strand_id
1 'polypeptide(L)'
;MKELIFEYDEMKRTMHPVRQAALFHLKFESIHPFIDGNGQTGRLLLNLELMKAGYPAINVKFADRRRYYDCFTAYKNENIELKKKLGLIPKSNTSPYRDILNIDENKVITNGINNYSSPKEKIKLFLNIFKGREDVFALRWEGENGKSGYSPAYSNEWKKGVCNKPKIKCSECLNRNLTKYDEDMVEKHLSGNKVVGIYALLKDETCNFLAVDFDKKSWMEDAKAFRETVVENGIPLAVEKSR
;
A
#
# COMPACT_ATOMS: atom_id res chain seq x y z
N MET A 1 -1.96 11.33 9.45
CA MET A 1 -2.15 11.24 7.98
C MET A 1 -2.98 12.40 7.41
N LYS A 2 -4.20 12.69 7.89
CA LYS A 2 -5.00 13.83 7.38
C LYS A 2 -4.28 15.18 7.53
N GLU A 3 -3.69 15.43 8.70
CA GLU A 3 -2.86 16.60 8.97
C GLU A 3 -1.68 16.72 7.99
N LEU A 4 -0.96 15.63 7.74
CA LEU A 4 0.12 15.59 6.76
C LEU A 4 -0.34 15.98 5.34
N ILE A 5 -1.52 15.53 4.90
CA ILE A 5 -2.06 15.91 3.58
C ILE A 5 -2.41 17.41 3.55
N PHE A 6 -3.06 17.91 4.60
CA PHE A 6 -3.39 19.34 4.70
C PHE A 6 -2.14 20.22 4.68
N GLU A 7 -1.14 19.89 5.51
CA GLU A 7 0.14 20.58 5.52
C GLU A 7 0.83 20.50 4.15
N TYR A 8 0.75 19.35 3.47
CA TYR A 8 1.35 19.17 2.15
C TYR A 8 0.75 20.11 1.11
N ASP A 9 -0.57 20.29 1.10
CA ASP A 9 -1.23 21.20 0.18
C ASP A 9 -0.89 22.67 0.48
N GLU A 10 -0.76 23.04 1.76
CA GLU A 10 -0.28 24.38 2.14
C GLU A 10 1.17 24.61 1.71
N MET A 11 2.04 23.59 1.77
CA MET A 11 3.42 23.67 1.29
C MET A 11 3.50 23.94 -0.22
N LYS A 12 2.53 23.50 -1.04
CA LYS A 12 2.56 23.72 -2.51
C LYS A 12 2.68 25.19 -2.88
N ARG A 13 2.11 26.08 -2.05
CA ARG A 13 2.06 27.52 -2.35
C ARG A 13 3.35 28.25 -2.00
N THR A 14 4.20 27.66 -1.16
CA THR A 14 5.32 28.36 -0.52
C THR A 14 6.66 27.65 -0.65
N MET A 15 6.68 26.39 -1.12
CA MET A 15 7.86 25.54 -1.11
C MET A 15 8.21 25.01 -2.50
N HIS A 16 9.51 24.93 -2.79
CA HIS A 16 10.00 24.29 -4.01
C HIS A 16 9.58 22.80 -4.06
N PRO A 17 9.11 22.26 -5.20
CA PRO A 17 8.55 20.90 -5.30
C PRO A 17 9.47 19.80 -4.76
N VAL A 18 10.78 19.89 -5.01
CA VAL A 18 11.76 18.93 -4.47
C VAL A 18 11.79 18.92 -2.95
N ARG A 19 11.79 20.12 -2.33
CA ARG A 19 11.83 20.25 -0.87
C ARG A 19 10.51 19.79 -0.25
N GLN A 20 9.42 20.09 -0.93
CA GLN A 20 8.09 19.67 -0.53
C GLN A 20 7.96 18.14 -0.53
N ALA A 21 8.31 17.48 -1.63
CA ALA A 21 8.22 16.03 -1.76
C ALA A 21 9.16 15.33 -0.75
N ALA A 22 10.36 15.86 -0.52
CA ALA A 22 11.28 15.36 0.50
C ALA A 22 10.72 15.49 1.92
N LEU A 23 10.13 16.64 2.27
CA LEU A 23 9.53 16.86 3.60
C LEU A 23 8.30 15.97 3.82
N PHE A 24 7.47 15.79 2.80
CA PHE A 24 6.36 14.85 2.84
C PHE A 24 6.84 13.43 3.13
N HIS A 25 7.89 12.98 2.44
CA HIS A 25 8.48 11.66 2.64
C HIS A 25 9.00 11.46 4.07
N LEU A 26 9.72 12.45 4.62
CA LEU A 26 10.19 12.43 6.01
C LEU A 26 9.04 12.33 7.03
N LYS A 27 7.96 13.11 6.81
CA LYS A 27 6.77 13.09 7.66
C LYS A 27 6.01 11.78 7.56
N PHE A 28 5.79 11.28 6.34
CA PHE A 28 5.07 10.02 6.10
C PHE A 28 5.74 8.84 6.81
N GLU A 29 7.05 8.68 6.63
CA GLU A 29 7.83 7.62 7.28
C GLU A 29 7.88 7.76 8.80
N SER A 30 7.80 8.99 9.32
CA SER A 30 7.74 9.26 10.76
C SER A 30 6.38 8.89 11.37
N ILE A 31 5.29 8.99 10.60
CA ILE A 31 3.95 8.54 11.01
C ILE A 31 3.87 7.02 11.01
N HIS A 32 4.58 6.37 10.07
CA HIS A 32 4.66 4.91 9.95
C HIS A 32 3.27 4.22 9.91
N PRO A 33 2.39 4.58 8.95
CA PRO A 33 0.98 4.17 8.96
C PRO A 33 0.71 2.70 8.67
N PHE A 34 1.69 1.96 8.13
CA PHE A 34 1.54 0.55 7.77
C PHE A 34 2.40 -0.36 8.66
N ILE A 35 2.05 -1.64 8.73
CA ILE A 35 2.83 -2.66 9.45
C ILE A 35 4.21 -2.89 8.78
N ASP A 36 4.25 -2.84 7.45
CA ASP A 36 5.47 -2.94 6.64
C ASP A 36 5.32 -2.12 5.34
N GLY A 37 6.42 -1.92 4.60
CA GLY A 37 6.41 -1.26 3.28
C GLY A 37 6.34 0.27 3.31
N ASN A 38 6.41 0.90 4.50
CA ASN A 38 6.45 2.36 4.64
C ASN A 38 7.62 2.96 3.84
N GLY A 39 8.79 2.29 3.92
CA GLY A 39 9.98 2.54 3.10
C GLY A 39 9.70 2.76 1.62
N GLN A 40 9.09 1.73 1.02
CA GLN A 40 8.83 1.64 -0.41
C GLN A 40 7.73 2.62 -0.82
N THR A 41 6.63 2.63 -0.06
CA THR A 41 5.50 3.53 -0.27
C THR A 41 5.93 5.00 -0.21
N GLY A 42 6.73 5.39 0.78
CA GLY A 42 7.24 6.74 0.92
C GLY A 42 8.08 7.20 -0.29
N ARG A 43 8.95 6.31 -0.79
CA ARG A 43 9.75 6.59 -2.00
C ARG A 43 8.90 6.68 -3.27
N LEU A 44 7.87 5.85 -3.39
CA LEU A 44 6.92 5.92 -4.50
C LEU A 44 6.15 7.23 -4.48
N LEU A 45 5.68 7.67 -3.29
CA LEU A 45 5.00 8.96 -3.13
C LEU A 45 5.92 10.14 -3.42
N LEU A 46 7.18 10.09 -2.95
CA LEU A 46 8.22 11.06 -3.29
C LEU A 46 8.40 11.20 -4.80
N ASN A 47 8.57 10.07 -5.50
CA ASN A 47 8.76 10.07 -6.95
C ASN A 47 7.50 10.50 -7.71
N LEU A 48 6.31 10.12 -7.25
CA LEU A 48 5.04 10.56 -7.83
C LEU A 48 4.92 12.09 -7.81
N GLU A 49 5.23 12.72 -6.68
CA GLU A 49 5.10 14.16 -6.53
C GLU A 49 6.18 14.93 -7.30
N LEU A 50 7.41 14.39 -7.38
CA LEU A 50 8.44 14.93 -8.26
C LEU A 50 8.02 14.88 -9.74
N MET A 51 7.50 13.74 -10.19
CA MET A 51 7.04 13.57 -11.57
C MET A 51 5.88 14.49 -11.93
N LYS A 52 4.91 14.69 -11.02
CA LYS A 52 3.81 15.65 -11.20
C LYS A 52 4.31 17.09 -11.33
N ALA A 53 5.45 17.41 -10.71
CA ALA A 53 6.10 18.71 -10.82
C ALA A 53 7.10 18.81 -11.99
N GLY A 54 7.16 17.82 -12.89
CA GLY A 54 8.04 17.81 -14.06
C GLY A 54 9.48 17.37 -13.79
N TYR A 55 9.77 16.80 -12.62
CA TYR A 55 11.09 16.27 -12.27
C TYR A 55 11.21 14.78 -12.61
N PRO A 56 12.40 14.30 -12.97
CA PRO A 56 12.63 12.87 -13.14
C PRO A 56 12.48 12.13 -11.81
N ALA A 57 12.05 10.87 -11.87
CA ALA A 57 12.08 9.98 -10.72
C ALA A 57 13.52 9.84 -10.21
N ILE A 58 13.69 9.86 -8.88
CA ILE A 58 14.99 9.76 -8.23
C ILE A 58 15.18 8.39 -7.60
N ASN A 59 16.43 7.91 -7.62
CA ASN A 59 16.82 6.67 -6.99
C ASN A 59 17.75 6.95 -5.80
N VAL A 60 17.32 6.57 -4.60
CA VAL A 60 18.16 6.62 -3.40
C VAL A 60 19.12 5.43 -3.43
N LYS A 61 20.38 5.69 -3.80
CA LYS A 61 21.40 4.65 -3.95
C LYS A 61 21.68 3.94 -2.63
N PHE A 62 21.99 2.65 -2.71
CA PHE A 62 22.38 1.84 -1.55
C PHE A 62 23.62 2.40 -0.82
N ALA A 63 24.59 2.92 -1.57
CA ALA A 63 25.78 3.55 -1.00
C ALA A 63 25.44 4.73 -0.07
N ASP A 64 24.33 5.42 -0.32
CA ASP A 64 23.84 6.54 0.47
C ASP A 64 22.87 6.11 1.57
N ARG A 65 22.67 4.80 1.80
CA ARG A 65 21.70 4.27 2.79
C ARG A 65 21.90 4.89 4.16
N ARG A 66 23.15 5.00 4.64
CA ARG A 66 23.45 5.62 5.95
C ARG A 66 22.98 7.07 5.97
N ARG A 67 23.42 7.88 5.01
CA ARG A 67 23.03 9.29 4.88
C ARG A 67 21.51 9.46 4.78
N TYR A 68 20.85 8.59 4.04
CA TYR A 68 19.40 8.56 3.92
C TYR A 68 18.74 8.36 5.29
N TYR A 69 19.16 7.37 6.08
CA TYR A 69 18.61 7.15 7.42
C TYR A 69 18.99 8.26 8.41
N ASP A 70 20.18 8.85 8.28
CA ASP A 70 20.63 9.99 9.07
C ASP A 70 19.68 11.18 8.88
N CYS A 71 19.13 11.40 7.68
CA CYS A 71 18.12 12.44 7.45
C CYS A 71 16.85 12.23 8.29
N PHE A 72 16.36 10.99 8.46
CA PHE A 72 15.19 10.73 9.32
C PHE A 72 15.53 10.91 10.79
N THR A 73 16.72 10.49 11.22
CA THR A 73 17.19 10.69 12.58
C THR A 73 17.32 12.17 12.91
N ALA A 74 17.96 12.96 12.04
CA ALA A 74 18.08 14.40 12.18
C ALA A 74 16.70 15.07 12.22
N TYR A 75 15.81 14.71 11.29
CA TYR A 75 14.44 15.22 11.27
C TYR A 75 13.66 14.93 12.56
N LYS A 76 13.76 13.71 13.09
CA LYS A 76 13.11 13.34 14.36
C LYS A 76 13.67 14.14 15.53
N ASN A 77 15.00 14.28 15.61
CA ASN A 77 15.66 15.03 16.68
C ASN A 77 15.29 16.52 16.66
N GLU A 78 15.32 17.15 15.48
CA GLU A 78 14.92 18.54 15.30
C GLU A 78 13.45 18.76 15.69
N ASN A 79 12.55 17.86 15.30
CA ASN A 79 11.15 17.92 15.73
C ASN A 79 10.97 17.79 17.24
N ILE A 80 11.75 16.91 17.89
CA ILE A 80 11.71 16.78 19.36
C ILE A 80 12.18 18.08 20.02
N GLU A 81 13.26 18.68 19.53
CA GLU A 81 13.80 19.93 20.06
C GLU A 81 12.83 21.11 19.86
N LEU A 82 12.23 21.23 18.68
CA LEU A 82 11.21 22.24 18.38
C LEU A 82 9.98 22.07 19.28
N LYS A 83 9.48 20.85 19.45
CA LYS A 83 8.35 20.56 20.35
C LYS A 83 8.68 20.92 21.80
N LYS A 84 9.91 20.66 22.27
CA LYS A 84 10.39 21.08 23.59
C LYS A 84 10.41 22.61 23.72
N LYS A 85 10.96 23.32 22.73
CA LYS A 85 11.00 24.80 22.72
C LYS A 85 9.60 25.42 22.69
N LEU A 86 8.65 24.77 22.03
CA LEU A 86 7.26 25.21 21.94
C LEU A 86 6.38 24.78 23.13
N GLY A 87 6.94 24.07 24.13
CA GLY A 87 6.18 23.59 25.28
C GLY A 87 5.20 22.45 24.98
N LEU A 88 5.27 21.87 23.77
CA LEU A 88 4.40 20.80 23.29
C LEU A 88 5.02 19.43 23.66
N ILE A 89 5.02 19.09 24.95
CA ILE A 89 5.38 17.74 25.40
C ILE A 89 4.32 16.75 24.87
N PRO A 90 4.69 15.59 24.30
CA PRO A 90 3.70 14.64 23.81
C PRO A 90 2.94 14.04 24.99
N LYS A 91 1.72 14.53 25.23
CA LYS A 91 0.73 13.79 26.03
C LYS A 91 0.32 12.57 25.23
N SER A 92 0.39 11.41 25.88
CA SER A 92 -0.06 10.12 25.38
C SER A 92 -1.51 10.19 24.88
N ASN A 93 -1.72 9.52 23.74
CA ASN A 93 -2.98 9.00 23.21
C ASN A 93 -4.28 9.57 23.80
N THR A 94 -4.99 10.38 23.02
CA THR A 94 -6.45 10.25 22.82
C THR A 94 -6.85 11.12 21.63
N SER A 95 -7.63 10.54 20.72
CA SER A 95 -8.08 11.17 19.47
C SER A 95 -9.46 11.80 19.67
N PRO A 96 -9.62 13.14 19.53
CA PRO A 96 -10.91 13.81 19.58
C PRO A 96 -11.26 14.34 18.17
N TYR A 97 -11.86 13.51 17.33
CA TYR A 97 -12.32 13.89 15.98
C TYR A 97 -13.81 13.59 15.82
N ARG A 98 -14.69 14.29 16.55
CA ARG A 98 -16.14 14.11 16.37
C ARG A 98 -17.00 15.32 16.08
N ASP A 99 -16.50 16.54 16.19
CA ASP A 99 -17.33 17.70 15.89
C ASP A 99 -16.60 18.62 14.91
N ILE A 100 -17.37 19.34 14.09
CA ILE A 100 -16.95 20.32 13.07
C ILE A 100 -16.91 19.74 11.64
N LEU A 101 -18.11 19.44 11.14
CA LEU A 101 -18.45 19.42 9.71
C LEU A 101 -19.34 20.63 9.42
N ASN A 102 -18.95 21.45 8.43
CA ASN A 102 -19.84 22.15 7.50
C ASN A 102 -19.03 23.12 6.62
N ILE A 103 -18.57 22.68 5.44
CA ILE A 103 -18.28 23.58 4.29
C ILE A 103 -18.60 22.84 2.97
N ASP A 104 -19.21 23.63 2.07
CA ASP A 104 -19.91 23.44 0.79
C ASP A 104 -19.25 22.54 -0.29
N GLU A 105 -20.08 21.72 -0.93
CA GLU A 105 -19.77 20.56 -1.80
C GLU A 105 -19.62 20.89 -3.30
N ASN A 106 -19.70 22.15 -3.72
CA ASN A 106 -19.85 22.47 -5.14
C ASN A 106 -18.62 23.12 -5.78
N LYS A 107 -17.55 22.34 -6.02
CA LYS A 107 -16.66 22.46 -7.20
C LYS A 107 -15.46 21.51 -7.12
N VAL A 108 -15.44 20.51 -8.01
CA VAL A 108 -14.31 20.03 -8.83
C VAL A 108 -14.45 18.53 -9.08
N ILE A 109 -14.62 18.19 -10.37
CA ILE A 109 -14.86 16.85 -10.90
C ILE A 109 -13.51 16.11 -11.00
N THR A 110 -13.20 15.32 -9.98
CA THR A 110 -12.47 14.05 -10.11
C THR A 110 -13.25 13.06 -9.24
N ASN A 111 -13.52 11.85 -9.71
CA ASN A 111 -14.48 10.92 -9.08
C ASN A 111 -14.08 10.47 -7.66
N GLY A 112 -14.31 11.35 -6.67
CA GLY A 112 -15.18 11.14 -5.52
C GLY A 112 -14.60 10.48 -4.27
N ILE A 113 -13.46 9.79 -4.35
CA ILE A 113 -12.95 9.02 -3.19
C ILE A 113 -11.70 9.65 -2.62
N ASN A 114 -11.81 10.08 -1.37
CA ASN A 114 -10.74 10.72 -0.62
C ASN A 114 -10.63 10.11 0.80
N ASN A 115 -9.75 10.68 1.62
CA ASN A 115 -9.52 10.27 3.00
C ASN A 115 -10.73 10.46 3.93
N TYR A 116 -11.74 11.26 3.55
CA TYR A 116 -13.00 11.46 4.28
C TYR A 116 -14.11 10.52 3.81
N SER A 117 -13.98 9.90 2.64
CA SER A 117 -14.94 8.90 2.15
C SER A 117 -15.11 7.75 3.15
N SER A 118 -16.30 7.18 3.14
CA SER A 118 -16.67 6.07 4.00
C SER A 118 -15.75 4.85 3.77
N PRO A 119 -15.57 3.97 4.76
CA PRO A 119 -14.87 2.70 4.56
C PRO A 119 -15.40 1.93 3.35
N LYS A 120 -16.73 1.93 3.15
CA LYS A 120 -17.38 1.26 2.02
C LYS A 120 -16.95 1.82 0.67
N GLU A 121 -16.88 3.15 0.51
CA GLU A 121 -16.39 3.75 -0.74
C GLU A 121 -14.92 3.42 -0.97
N LYS A 122 -14.09 3.46 0.08
CA LYS A 122 -12.67 3.09 -0.03
C LYS A 122 -12.46 1.62 -0.39
N ILE A 123 -13.29 0.73 0.14
CA ILE A 123 -13.30 -0.70 -0.23
C ILE A 123 -13.67 -0.86 -1.70
N LYS A 124 -14.68 -0.14 -2.19
CA LYS A 124 -15.04 -0.13 -3.62
C LYS A 124 -13.91 0.39 -4.50
N LEU A 125 -13.24 1.47 -4.08
CA LEU A 125 -12.04 1.96 -4.77
C LEU A 125 -10.97 0.89 -4.84
N PHE A 126 -10.68 0.23 -3.72
CA PHE A 126 -9.68 -0.82 -3.63
C PHE A 126 -10.00 -1.97 -4.59
N LEU A 127 -11.25 -2.46 -4.62
CA LEU A 127 -11.70 -3.50 -5.54
C LEU A 127 -11.61 -3.08 -7.01
N ASN A 128 -11.85 -1.82 -7.32
CA ASN A 128 -11.74 -1.29 -8.68
C ASN A 128 -10.28 -1.17 -9.16
N ILE A 129 -9.35 -0.81 -8.27
CA ILE A 129 -7.93 -0.67 -8.61
C ILE A 129 -7.25 -2.04 -8.63
N PHE A 130 -7.45 -2.85 -7.60
CA PHE A 130 -6.82 -4.17 -7.44
C PHE A 130 -7.74 -5.29 -7.92
N LYS A 131 -8.13 -5.20 -9.20
CA LYS A 131 -9.08 -6.13 -9.80
C LYS A 131 -8.38 -7.40 -10.31
N GLY A 132 -8.57 -8.50 -9.59
CA GLY A 132 -8.22 -9.86 -10.02
C GLY A 132 -9.45 -10.74 -10.18
N ARG A 133 -9.29 -12.05 -9.97
CA ARG A 133 -10.41 -12.99 -9.95
C ARG A 133 -11.35 -12.73 -8.77
N GLU A 134 -12.64 -12.64 -9.07
CA GLU A 134 -13.69 -12.43 -8.06
C GLU A 134 -14.20 -13.75 -7.46
N ASP A 135 -13.93 -14.89 -8.11
CA ASP A 135 -14.40 -16.21 -7.69
C ASP A 135 -13.41 -16.99 -6.80
N VAL A 136 -12.25 -16.41 -6.51
CA VAL A 136 -11.22 -16.98 -5.62
C VAL A 136 -10.26 -15.90 -5.11
N PHE A 137 -9.81 -16.06 -3.87
CA PHE A 137 -8.67 -15.35 -3.30
C PHE A 137 -7.79 -16.31 -2.50
N ALA A 138 -6.57 -15.89 -2.16
CA ALA A 138 -5.67 -16.65 -1.32
C ALA A 138 -5.70 -16.13 0.12
N LEU A 139 -5.74 -17.03 1.11
CA LEU A 139 -5.57 -16.68 2.51
C LEU A 139 -4.12 -16.96 2.93
N ARG A 140 -3.52 -16.01 3.65
CA ARG A 140 -2.29 -16.27 4.39
C ARG A 140 -2.62 -17.17 5.57
N TRP A 141 -1.84 -18.22 5.75
CA TRP A 141 -1.85 -19.07 6.93
C TRP A 141 -0.47 -19.04 7.59
N GLU A 142 -0.44 -19.31 8.88
CA GLU A 142 0.77 -19.44 9.67
C GLU A 142 0.62 -20.67 10.56
N GLY A 143 1.55 -21.60 10.44
CA GLY A 143 1.60 -22.81 11.24
C GLY A 143 2.35 -22.55 12.55
N GLU A 144 2.12 -23.42 13.54
CA GLU A 144 2.75 -23.35 14.86
C GLU A 144 4.28 -23.42 14.82
N ASN A 145 4.85 -23.97 13.74
CA ASN A 145 6.29 -24.05 13.50
C ASN A 145 6.89 -22.78 12.87
N GLY A 146 6.13 -21.68 12.81
CA GLY A 146 6.54 -20.42 12.19
C GLY A 146 6.57 -20.43 10.66
N LYS A 147 6.21 -21.54 10.01
CA LYS A 147 6.03 -21.55 8.54
C LYS A 147 4.75 -20.79 8.20
N SER A 148 4.82 -19.98 7.16
CA SER A 148 3.65 -19.31 6.61
C SER A 148 3.56 -19.53 5.11
N GLY A 149 2.38 -19.30 4.56
CA GLY A 149 2.15 -19.42 3.13
C GLY A 149 0.78 -18.91 2.74
N TYR A 150 0.47 -19.05 1.46
CA TYR A 150 -0.82 -18.68 0.89
C TYR A 150 -1.49 -19.92 0.28
N SER A 151 -2.80 -20.01 0.42
CA SER A 151 -3.59 -21.07 -0.21
C SER A 151 -4.95 -20.54 -0.65
N PRO A 152 -5.56 -21.08 -1.72
CA PRO A 152 -6.90 -20.69 -2.13
C PRO A 152 -7.88 -20.82 -0.96
N ALA A 153 -8.76 -19.84 -0.82
CA ALA A 153 -9.81 -19.87 0.18
C ALA A 153 -10.97 -20.76 -0.29
N TYR A 154 -11.47 -21.61 0.61
CA TYR A 154 -12.59 -22.49 0.34
C TYR A 154 -13.72 -22.27 1.36
N SER A 155 -14.95 -22.07 0.87
CA SER A 155 -16.14 -21.87 1.71
C SER A 155 -16.52 -23.13 2.51
N ASN A 156 -16.08 -24.31 2.08
CA ASN A 156 -16.32 -25.58 2.76
C ASN A 156 -15.18 -26.00 3.68
N GLU A 157 -14.12 -25.22 3.81
CA GLU A 157 -13.01 -25.56 4.69
C GLU A 157 -13.47 -25.68 6.15
N TRP A 158 -13.05 -26.74 6.84
CA TRP A 158 -13.39 -27.04 8.24
C TRP A 158 -14.90 -27.21 8.56
N LYS A 159 -15.79 -27.23 7.57
CA LYS A 159 -17.20 -27.56 7.79
C LYS A 159 -17.38 -29.03 8.16
N LYS A 160 -17.89 -29.28 9.38
CA LYS A 160 -18.19 -30.64 9.88
C LYS A 160 -19.16 -31.36 8.94
N GLY A 161 -18.84 -32.61 8.58
CA GLY A 161 -19.66 -33.43 7.67
C GLY A 161 -19.47 -33.14 6.18
N VAL A 162 -18.72 -32.10 5.80
CA VAL A 162 -18.43 -31.75 4.40
C VAL A 162 -16.93 -31.79 4.12
N CYS A 163 -16.14 -31.17 5.00
CA CYS A 163 -14.69 -31.15 4.92
C CYS A 163 -14.10 -32.34 5.67
N ASN A 164 -13.13 -33.01 5.04
CA ASN A 164 -12.41 -34.12 5.64
C ASN A 164 -11.05 -33.69 6.23
N LYS A 165 -10.79 -32.38 6.41
CA LYS A 165 -9.60 -31.92 7.14
C LYS A 165 -9.64 -32.38 8.60
N PRO A 166 -8.49 -32.71 9.21
CA PRO A 166 -7.14 -32.62 8.65
C PRO A 166 -6.70 -33.83 7.81
N LYS A 167 -7.55 -34.84 7.60
CA LYS A 167 -7.18 -36.12 6.96
C LYS A 167 -6.75 -35.98 5.50
N ILE A 168 -7.26 -34.98 4.77
CA ILE A 168 -6.90 -34.72 3.38
C ILE A 168 -6.56 -33.24 3.17
N LYS A 169 -5.78 -32.95 2.12
CA LYS A 169 -5.51 -31.56 1.69
C LYS A 169 -6.71 -30.97 0.94
N CYS A 170 -6.88 -29.65 1.00
CA CYS A 170 -7.96 -29.00 0.23
C CYS A 170 -7.82 -29.17 -1.29
N SER A 171 -6.59 -29.29 -1.81
CA SER A 171 -6.31 -29.57 -3.22
C SER A 171 -6.85 -30.92 -3.70
N GLU A 172 -7.04 -31.86 -2.77
CA GLU A 172 -7.53 -33.23 -3.03
C GLU A 172 -8.99 -33.41 -2.58
N CYS A 173 -9.58 -32.40 -1.93
CA CYS A 173 -10.96 -32.46 -1.46
C CYS A 173 -11.93 -32.31 -2.63
N LEU A 174 -12.79 -33.32 -2.83
CA LEU A 174 -13.88 -33.29 -3.83
C LEU A 174 -14.99 -32.31 -3.45
N ASN A 175 -15.18 -32.07 -2.15
CA ASN A 175 -16.16 -31.11 -1.62
C ASN A 175 -15.61 -29.68 -1.51
N ARG A 176 -14.44 -29.40 -2.11
CA ARG A 176 -13.88 -28.05 -2.10
C ARG A 176 -14.80 -27.12 -2.88
N ASN A 177 -15.05 -25.94 -2.34
CA ASN A 177 -15.84 -24.92 -3.02
C ASN A 177 -15.12 -23.60 -2.84
N LEU A 178 -14.64 -23.00 -3.95
CA LEU A 178 -13.98 -21.70 -3.91
C LEU A 178 -14.93 -20.65 -3.35
N THR A 179 -14.37 -19.61 -2.74
CA THR A 179 -15.16 -18.51 -2.19
C THR A 179 -14.79 -17.20 -2.84
N LYS A 180 -15.78 -16.30 -2.92
CA LYS A 180 -15.67 -15.03 -3.60
C LYS A 180 -14.72 -14.07 -2.88
N TYR A 181 -14.03 -13.26 -3.66
CA TYR A 181 -13.30 -12.10 -3.19
C TYR A 181 -14.23 -10.89 -3.23
N ASP A 182 -14.78 -10.50 -2.08
CA ASP A 182 -15.84 -9.49 -1.96
C ASP A 182 -15.50 -8.37 -0.96
N GLU A 183 -16.43 -7.42 -0.79
CA GLU A 183 -16.26 -6.25 0.10
C GLU A 183 -15.92 -6.66 1.55
N ASP A 184 -16.55 -7.71 2.09
CA ASP A 184 -16.30 -8.24 3.45
C ASP A 184 -14.87 -8.77 3.59
N MET A 185 -14.38 -9.50 2.57
CA MET A 185 -13.01 -10.01 2.60
C MET A 185 -11.97 -8.89 2.49
N VAL A 186 -12.24 -7.87 1.67
CA VAL A 186 -11.38 -6.68 1.59
C VAL A 186 -11.38 -5.90 2.90
N GLU A 187 -12.54 -5.72 3.54
CA GLU A 187 -12.62 -5.08 4.85
C GLU A 187 -11.76 -5.83 5.89
N LYS A 188 -11.89 -7.16 5.96
CA LYS A 188 -11.06 -8.01 6.84
C LYS A 188 -9.58 -7.90 6.51
N HIS A 189 -9.23 -7.75 5.23
CA HIS A 189 -7.86 -7.54 4.82
C HIS A 189 -7.29 -6.20 5.29
N LEU A 190 -7.99 -5.11 4.98
CA LEU A 190 -7.54 -3.75 5.27
C LEU A 190 -7.55 -3.42 6.77
N SER A 191 -8.40 -4.09 7.55
CA SER A 191 -8.41 -4.00 9.02
C SER A 191 -7.32 -4.83 9.70
N GLY A 192 -6.56 -5.64 8.95
CA GLY A 192 -5.53 -6.52 9.50
C GLY A 192 -6.05 -7.80 10.15
N ASN A 193 -7.37 -8.04 10.13
CA ASN A 193 -7.99 -9.26 10.66
C ASN A 193 -7.60 -10.51 9.85
N LYS A 194 -7.35 -10.35 8.54
CA LYS A 194 -6.86 -11.40 7.65
C LYS A 194 -5.82 -10.82 6.70
N VAL A 195 -4.94 -11.66 6.18
CA VAL A 195 -4.05 -11.28 5.06
C VAL A 195 -4.50 -12.07 3.84
N VAL A 196 -4.87 -11.33 2.79
CA VAL A 196 -5.51 -11.88 1.60
C VAL A 196 -4.64 -11.57 0.39
N GLY A 197 -4.38 -12.57 -0.44
CA GLY A 197 -3.75 -12.44 -1.75
C GLY A 197 -4.78 -12.49 -2.88
N ILE A 198 -4.53 -11.72 -3.93
CA ILE A 198 -5.39 -11.62 -5.11
C ILE A 198 -4.78 -12.47 -6.23
N TYR A 199 -5.62 -13.20 -6.97
CA TYR A 199 -5.20 -13.84 -8.22
C TYR A 199 -5.39 -12.84 -9.37
N ALA A 200 -4.29 -12.20 -9.79
CA ALA A 200 -4.33 -11.10 -10.77
C ALA A 200 -4.69 -11.56 -12.20
N LEU A 201 -4.33 -12.80 -12.58
CA LEU A 201 -4.64 -13.38 -13.88
C LEU A 201 -6.09 -13.88 -13.91
N LEU A 202 -6.87 -13.37 -14.86
CA LEU A 202 -8.26 -13.74 -15.11
C LEU A 202 -8.36 -15.05 -15.90
N LYS A 203 -9.59 -15.58 -16.05
CA LYS A 203 -9.82 -16.88 -16.71
C LYS A 203 -9.55 -16.86 -18.21
N ASP A 204 -9.59 -15.68 -18.81
CA ASP A 204 -9.29 -15.41 -20.21
C ASP A 204 -7.82 -15.00 -20.42
N GLU A 205 -6.96 -15.27 -19.44
CA GLU A 205 -5.53 -14.97 -19.47
C GLU A 205 -5.19 -13.47 -19.53
N THR A 206 -6.16 -12.59 -19.25
CA THR A 206 -5.94 -11.15 -19.11
C THR A 206 -5.73 -10.73 -17.66
N CYS A 207 -5.30 -9.49 -17.41
CA CYS A 207 -5.21 -8.92 -16.06
C CYS A 207 -5.44 -7.40 -16.08
N ASN A 208 -5.84 -6.81 -14.95
CA ASN A 208 -6.01 -5.36 -14.82
C ASN A 208 -4.76 -4.66 -14.29
N PHE A 209 -3.89 -5.41 -13.60
CA PHE A 209 -2.62 -4.93 -13.09
C PHE A 209 -1.64 -6.10 -12.99
N LEU A 210 -0.36 -5.79 -13.02
CA LEU A 210 0.71 -6.76 -12.84
C LEU A 210 1.77 -6.17 -11.89
N ALA A 211 2.19 -6.98 -10.94
CA ALA A 211 3.33 -6.71 -10.07
C ALA A 211 4.35 -7.82 -10.31
N VAL A 212 5.57 -7.44 -10.69
CA VAL A 212 6.65 -8.39 -11.00
C VAL A 212 7.83 -8.07 -10.10
N ASP A 213 8.27 -9.08 -9.37
CA ASP A 213 9.48 -9.01 -8.54
C ASP A 213 10.66 -9.58 -9.34
N PHE A 214 11.75 -8.82 -9.38
CA PHE A 214 12.96 -9.20 -10.09
C PHE A 214 14.08 -9.46 -9.09
N ASP A 215 14.54 -10.70 -9.05
CA ASP A 215 15.56 -11.18 -8.12
C ASP A 215 16.82 -11.67 -8.85
N LYS A 216 17.81 -12.10 -8.06
CA LYS A 216 19.06 -12.77 -8.51
C LYS A 216 20.00 -11.82 -9.25
N LYS A 217 21.08 -12.36 -9.82
CA LYS A 217 22.17 -11.54 -10.39
C LYS A 217 21.76 -10.72 -11.62
N SER A 218 20.73 -11.15 -12.36
CA SER A 218 20.24 -10.52 -13.58
C SER A 218 19.05 -9.57 -13.38
N TRP A 219 18.66 -9.28 -12.12
CA TRP A 219 17.45 -8.51 -11.83
C TRP A 219 17.38 -7.17 -12.58
N MET A 220 18.54 -6.53 -12.82
CA MET A 220 18.64 -5.23 -13.45
C MET A 220 18.39 -5.32 -14.96
N GLU A 221 19.01 -6.30 -15.61
CA GLU A 221 18.81 -6.60 -17.02
C GLU A 221 17.38 -7.06 -17.29
N ASP A 222 16.84 -7.94 -16.44
CA ASP A 222 15.48 -8.47 -16.53
C ASP A 222 14.44 -7.35 -16.35
N ALA A 223 14.60 -6.51 -15.32
CA ALA A 223 13.71 -5.37 -15.08
C ALA A 223 13.79 -4.33 -16.21
N LYS A 224 14.98 -4.12 -16.79
CA LYS A 224 15.17 -3.21 -17.92
C LYS A 224 14.45 -3.73 -19.18
N ALA A 225 14.67 -4.99 -19.54
CA ALA A 225 14.02 -5.61 -20.71
C ALA A 225 12.50 -5.63 -20.56
N PHE A 226 12.00 -5.93 -19.36
CA PHE A 226 10.58 -5.88 -19.04
C PHE A 226 10.03 -4.46 -19.19
N ARG A 227 10.71 -3.47 -18.62
CA ARG A 227 10.32 -2.05 -18.73
C ARG A 227 10.26 -1.59 -20.19
N GLU A 228 11.26 -1.92 -21.00
CA GLU A 228 11.30 -1.56 -22.43
C GLU A 228 10.09 -2.13 -23.16
N THR A 229 9.80 -3.42 -22.97
CA THR A 229 8.62 -4.09 -23.54
C THR A 229 7.31 -3.41 -23.12
N VAL A 230 7.16 -3.08 -21.84
CA VAL A 230 5.95 -2.44 -21.29
C VAL A 230 5.75 -1.03 -21.89
N VAL A 231 6.83 -0.25 -22.04
CA VAL A 231 6.79 1.08 -22.67
C VAL A 231 6.44 0.98 -24.16
N GLU A 232 7.03 0.05 -24.89
CA GLU A 232 6.74 -0.18 -26.31
C GLU A 232 5.27 -0.53 -26.58
N ASN A 233 4.62 -1.19 -25.61
CA ASN A 233 3.19 -1.53 -25.66
C ASN A 233 2.28 -0.43 -25.09
N GLY A 234 2.83 0.74 -24.70
CA GLY A 234 2.05 1.86 -24.18
C GLY A 234 1.41 1.61 -22.81
N ILE A 235 1.94 0.66 -22.04
CA ILE A 235 1.38 0.27 -20.73
C ILE A 235 1.99 1.16 -19.64
N PRO A 236 1.17 1.82 -18.78
CA PRO A 236 1.68 2.57 -17.63
C PRO A 236 2.46 1.68 -16.65
N LEU A 237 3.62 2.14 -16.19
CA LEU A 237 4.48 1.35 -15.31
C LEU A 237 5.11 2.19 -14.20
N ALA A 238 5.37 1.54 -13.07
CA ALA A 238 6.22 2.04 -12.00
C ALA A 238 7.30 0.99 -11.69
N VAL A 239 8.54 1.43 -11.51
CA VAL A 239 9.64 0.55 -11.07
C VAL A 239 10.11 1.02 -9.71
N GLU A 240 10.18 0.08 -8.76
CA GLU A 240 10.82 0.27 -7.48
C GLU A 240 11.98 -0.72 -7.37
N LYS A 241 13.11 -0.26 -6.85
CA LYS A 241 14.23 -1.12 -6.51
C LYS A 241 14.26 -1.30 -5.00
N SER A 242 13.93 -2.50 -4.54
CA SER A 242 14.08 -2.88 -3.14
C SER A 242 15.56 -2.82 -2.73
N ARG A 243 15.81 -2.54 -1.45
CA ARG A 243 17.12 -2.13 -0.92
C ARG A 243 17.99 -3.28 -0.47
#